data_AF-A0A6M0AXB7-F1
#
_entry.id   AF-A0A6M0AXB7-F1
#
_cell.length_a   1.000
_cell.length_b   1.000
_cell.length_c   1.000
_cell.angle_alpha   90.00
_cell.angle_beta   90.00
_cell.angle_gamma   90.00
#
_symmetry.space_group_name_H-M   'P 1'
#
loop_
_entity.id
_entity.type
_entity.pdbx_description
1 polymer ?
#
loop_
_entity_poly.entity_id
_entity_poly.type
_entity_poly.pdbx_seq_one_letter_code
_entity_poly.pdbx_strand_id
1 'polypeptide(L)' 'FAWPDPGVARVPDKQAFSPPPPALDQPLPNFCLLLLAPVKVDHLALQGFPQNRWLYYQDSSGEWFQKAVNP' A
#
# COMPACT_ATOMS: atom_id res chain seq x y z
N PHE A 1 3.87 16.03 1.97
CA PHE A 1 5.16 15.74 2.60
C PHE A 1 5.73 16.91 3.41
N ALA A 2 5.12 18.11 3.41
CA ALA A 2 5.64 19.29 4.14
C ALA A 2 4.84 19.64 5.42
N TRP A 3 4.02 18.73 5.92
CA TRP A 3 3.39 18.88 7.24
C TRP A 3 4.42 18.63 8.35
N PRO A 4 4.15 19.09 9.59
CA PRO A 4 4.97 18.75 10.75
C PRO A 4 5.16 17.24 10.91
N ASP A 5 6.23 16.86 11.61
CA ASP A 5 6.64 15.46 11.75
C ASP A 5 5.49 14.57 12.25
N PRO A 6 5.24 13.41 11.61
CA PRO A 6 4.21 12.50 12.06
C PRO A 6 4.57 11.88 13.43
N GLY A 7 3.58 11.70 14.30
CA GLY A 7 3.75 11.02 15.59
C GLY A 7 4.29 11.89 16.74
N VAL A 8 4.59 13.17 16.51
CA VAL A 8 4.99 14.11 17.57
C VAL A 8 3.80 14.90 18.13
N ALA A 9 4.03 15.71 19.17
CA ALA A 9 3.00 16.56 19.75
C ALA A 9 2.36 17.48 18.69
N ARG A 10 1.04 17.66 18.77
CA ARG A 10 0.27 18.43 17.78
C ARG A 10 0.71 19.90 17.78
N VAL A 11 1.08 20.41 16.61
CA VAL A 11 1.33 21.85 16.42
C VAL A 11 0.01 22.64 16.60
N PRO A 12 -0.06 23.62 17.53
CA PRO A 12 -1.29 24.39 17.78
C PRO A 12 -1.67 25.33 16.64
N ASP A 13 -0.66 25.88 15.94
CA ASP A 13 -0.88 26.76 14.81
C ASP A 13 -1.44 25.97 13.62
N LYS A 14 -2.64 26.39 13.17
CA LYS A 14 -3.31 25.78 12.02
C LYS A 14 -2.58 26.06 10.71
N GLN A 15 -1.83 27.15 10.59
CA GLN A 15 -1.10 27.48 9.36
C GLN A 15 0.02 26.49 9.06
N ALA A 16 0.57 25.81 10.07
CA ALA A 16 1.55 24.74 9.88
C ALA A 16 1.04 23.58 9.00
N PHE A 17 -0.29 23.44 8.85
CA PHE A 17 -0.93 22.42 8.01
C PHE A 17 -1.38 22.94 6.64
N SER A 18 -1.12 24.21 6.33
CA SER A 18 -1.38 24.84 5.02
C SER A 18 -0.11 25.44 4.41
N PRO A 19 1.01 24.68 4.30
CA PRO A 19 2.22 25.19 3.67
C PRO A 19 1.99 25.47 2.17
N PRO A 20 2.81 26.34 1.54
CA PRO A 20 2.79 26.48 0.09
C PRO A 20 3.13 25.14 -0.59
N PRO A 21 2.64 24.92 -1.83
CA PRO A 21 2.99 23.72 -2.58
C PRO A 21 4.51 23.59 -2.77
N PRO A 22 5.10 22.39 -2.60
CA PRO A 22 6.50 22.15 -2.95
C PRO A 22 6.70 22.21 -4.47
N ALA A 23 7.97 22.22 -4.91
CA ALA A 23 8.32 22.13 -6.33
C ALA A 23 7.71 20.86 -6.96
N LEU A 24 7.20 20.98 -8.20
CA LEU A 24 6.47 19.90 -8.88
C LEU A 24 7.39 18.87 -9.54
N ASP A 25 8.62 19.26 -9.85
CA ASP A 25 9.62 18.48 -10.57
C ASP A 25 10.64 17.81 -9.64
N GLN A 26 10.66 18.17 -8.36
CA GLN A 26 11.59 17.65 -7.39
C GLN A 26 10.87 17.14 -6.13
N PRO A 27 10.95 15.82 -5.83
CA PRO A 27 10.37 15.29 -4.61
C PRO A 27 11.11 15.82 -3.38
N LEU A 28 10.39 16.06 -2.30
CA LEU A 28 10.99 16.44 -1.01
C LEU A 28 11.85 15.28 -0.46
N PRO A 29 12.86 15.56 0.38
CA PRO A 29 13.75 14.51 0.92
C PRO A 29 13.04 13.39 1.69
N ASN A 30 11.88 13.68 2.28
CA ASN A 30 11.06 12.73 3.03
C ASN A 30 9.93 12.10 2.19
N PHE A 31 9.94 12.32 0.87
CA PHE A 31 9.11 11.57 -0.06
C PHE A 31 9.71 10.17 -0.26
N CYS A 32 8.88 9.14 -0.18
CA CYS A 32 9.29 7.77 -0.45
C CYS A 32 8.38 7.16 -1.53
N LEU A 33 8.97 6.53 -2.54
CA LEU A 33 8.27 5.59 -3.40
C LEU A 33 8.32 4.20 -2.75
N LEU A 34 7.17 3.66 -2.38
CA LEU A 34 7.06 2.31 -1.83
C LEU A 34 6.38 1.40 -2.86
N LEU A 35 7.11 0.36 -3.28
CA LEU A 35 6.59 -0.67 -4.18
C LEU A 35 6.34 -1.96 -3.40
N LEU A 36 5.10 -2.45 -3.42
CA LEU A 36 4.77 -3.79 -2.97
C LEU A 36 4.79 -4.72 -4.19
N ALA A 37 5.72 -5.66 -4.21
CA ALA A 37 5.82 -6.70 -5.24
C ALA A 37 5.35 -8.04 -4.64
N PRO A 38 4.04 -8.36 -4.69
CA PRO A 38 3.53 -9.58 -4.10
C PRO A 38 4.06 -10.78 -4.87
N VAL A 39 4.57 -11.78 -4.16
CA VAL A 39 4.87 -13.12 -4.70
C VAL A 39 3.77 -14.13 -4.35
N LYS A 40 2.79 -13.71 -3.54
CA LYS A 40 1.65 -14.51 -3.13
C LYS A 40 0.46 -13.61 -2.83
N VAL A 41 -0.72 -14.01 -3.29
CA VAL A 41 -2.00 -13.33 -3.05
C VAL A 41 -3.03 -14.38 -2.60
N ASP A 42 -3.80 -14.05 -1.57
CA ASP A 42 -4.90 -14.88 -1.07
C ASP A 42 -6.21 -14.12 -1.29
N HIS A 43 -7.06 -14.64 -2.18
CA HIS A 43 -8.33 -14.03 -2.53
C HIS A 43 -9.47 -14.87 -1.94
N LEU A 44 -10.15 -14.32 -0.94
CA LEU A 44 -11.35 -14.89 -0.34
C LEU A 44 -12.59 -14.14 -0.83
N ALA A 45 -13.49 -14.86 -1.49
CA ALA A 45 -14.80 -14.36 -1.89
C ALA A 45 -15.87 -14.96 -0.97
N LEU A 46 -16.50 -14.11 -0.15
CA LEU A 46 -17.57 -14.51 0.76
C LEU A 46 -18.88 -14.83 0.04
N GLN A 47 -19.06 -14.31 -1.17
CA GLN A 47 -20.19 -14.63 -2.04
C GLN A 47 -19.72 -15.64 -3.09
N GLY A 48 -20.02 -16.92 -2.85
CA GLY A 48 -19.72 -18.08 -3.71
C GLY A 48 -20.74 -19.21 -3.47
N PHE A 49 -20.30 -20.46 -3.44
CA PHE A 49 -21.13 -21.59 -2.98
C PHE A 49 -20.38 -22.49 -1.97
N PRO A 50 -20.41 -22.23 -0.65
CA PRO A 50 -20.88 -21.01 0.02
C PRO A 50 -19.85 -19.86 -0.04
N GLN A 51 -18.56 -20.18 -0.20
CA GLN A 51 -17.46 -19.23 -0.34
C GLN A 51 -16.43 -19.83 -1.30
N ASN A 52 -15.63 -18.99 -1.93
CA ASN A 52 -14.53 -19.42 -2.79
C ASN A 52 -13.23 -18.80 -2.27
N ARG A 53 -12.15 -19.60 -2.22
CA ARG A 53 -10.82 -19.09 -1.88
C ARG A 53 -9.79 -19.54 -2.88
N TRP A 54 -8.98 -18.60 -3.34
CA TRP A 54 -7.94 -18.81 -4.35
C TRP A 54 -6.59 -18.34 -3.82
N LEU A 55 -5.59 -19.20 -3.92
CA LEU A 55 -4.20 -18.83 -3.67
C LEU A 55 -3.49 -18.65 -5.00
N TYR A 56 -2.92 -17.46 -5.19
CA TYR A 56 -2.00 -17.13 -6.27
C TYR A 56 -0.59 -17.10 -5.70
N TYR A 57 0.38 -17.67 -6.39
CA TYR A 57 1.77 -17.62 -5.99
C TYR A 57 2.68 -17.59 -7.21
N GLN A 58 3.78 -16.87 -7.06
CA GLN A 58 4.85 -16.80 -8.03
C GLN A 58 5.92 -17.82 -7.65
N ASP A 59 6.37 -18.62 -8.62
CA ASP A 59 7.48 -19.55 -8.40
C ASP A 59 8.84 -18.85 -8.54
N SER A 60 9.94 -19.62 -8.46
CA SER A 60 11.30 -19.09 -8.61
C SER A 60 11.63 -18.57 -10.01
N SER A 61 10.86 -18.96 -11.03
CA SER A 61 11.03 -18.48 -12.41
C SER A 61 10.29 -17.16 -12.67
N GLY A 62 9.42 -16.76 -11.74
CA GLY A 62 8.56 -15.59 -11.90
C GLY A 62 7.21 -15.92 -12.52
N GLU A 63 6.91 -17.19 -12.81
CA GLU A 63 5.61 -17.62 -13.32
C GLU A 63 4.57 -17.67 -12.21
N TRP A 64 3.34 -17.29 -12.56
CA TRP A 64 2.22 -17.27 -11.62
C TRP A 64 1.36 -18.51 -11.76
N PHE A 65 1.09 -19.12 -10.62
CA PHE A 65 0.20 -20.26 -10.50
C PHE A 65 -0.97 -19.90 -9.59
N GLN A 66 -2.10 -20.58 -9.79
CA GLN A 66 -3.27 -20.47 -8.92
C GLN A 66 -3.80 -21.83 -8.52
N LYS A 67 -4.41 -21.90 -7.33
CA LYS A 67 -5.18 -23.07 -6.90
C LYS A 67 -6.38 -22.66 -6.04
N ALA A 68 -7.51 -23.35 -6.26
CA ALA A 68 -8.64 -23.27 -5.35
C ALA A 68 -8.28 -24.01 -4.04
N VAL A 69 -8.65 -23.42 -2.91
CA VAL A 69 -8.47 -24.00 -1.57
C VAL A 69 -9.77 -23.89 -0.78
N ASN A 70 -9.89 -24.67 0.30
CA ASN A 70 -11.00 -24.50 1.23
C ASN A 70 -10.98 -23.06 1.80
N PRO A 71 -12.15 -22.40 1.92
CA PRO A 71 -12.28 -21.09 2.56
C PRO A 71 -11.61 -21.04 3.94
#